data_AF-A0A915MI67-F1
#
_entry.id   AF-A0A915MI67-F1
#
_cell.length_a   1.000
_cell.length_b   1.000
_cell.length_c   1.000
_cell.angle_alpha   90.00
_cell.angle_beta   90.00
_cell.angle_gamma   90.00
#
_symmetry.space_group_name_H-M   'P 1'
#
loop_
_entity.id
_entity.type
_entity.pdbx_description
1 polymer ?
#
loop_
_entity_poly.entity_id
_entity_poly.type
_entity_poly.pdbx_seq_one_letter_code
_entity_poly.pdbx_strand_id
1 'polypeptide(L)'
;EKRPKIDPSTCWFCLSNIDAEKHLIVSVGTSCYSAMPKGPLMERHLLVMSIGHIQSLVVAPAEVRDEHMQIQFVPIPKSKAKSLKSTFLNAAQLKNIEFCILGENEQVWDLLNEGSPYFYVELPDGTKMLSRTMSRFPLQFGREVLASKALLDCEDHIDWRNCSLEKDKEIELVTKLKNGFKPFDFTNTEDSDEDD
;
A
#
# COMPACT_ATOMS: atom_id res chain seq x y z
N GLU A 1 -22.53 11.31 11.19
CA GLU A 1 -22.20 12.55 10.44
C GLU A 1 -21.80 12.18 9.01
N LYS A 2 -22.29 12.90 7.99
CA LYS A 2 -21.89 12.67 6.59
C LYS A 2 -20.49 13.28 6.38
N ARG A 3 -19.50 12.44 6.09
CA ARG A 3 -18.14 12.89 5.77
C ARG A 3 -18.14 13.75 4.48
N PRO A 4 -17.28 14.77 4.38
CA PRO A 4 -17.22 15.65 3.22
C PRO A 4 -16.87 14.87 1.95
N LYS A 5 -17.54 15.19 0.83
CA LYS A 5 -17.19 14.67 -0.49
C LYS A 5 -15.85 15.28 -0.91
N ILE A 6 -14.90 14.44 -1.33
CA ILE A 6 -13.59 14.87 -1.83
C ILE A 6 -13.76 15.28 -3.29
N ASP A 7 -13.36 16.51 -3.63
CA ASP A 7 -13.33 16.99 -5.01
C ASP A 7 -12.20 16.28 -5.78
N PRO A 8 -12.50 15.52 -6.85
CA PRO A 8 -11.50 14.80 -7.65
C PRO A 8 -10.39 15.71 -8.21
N SER A 9 -10.68 16.98 -8.48
CA SER A 9 -9.70 17.94 -8.98
C SER A 9 -8.64 18.34 -7.94
N THR A 10 -8.92 18.11 -6.66
CA THR A 10 -8.01 18.38 -5.54
C THR A 10 -7.38 17.12 -4.96
N CYS A 11 -7.77 15.95 -5.46
CA CYS A 11 -7.28 14.69 -4.93
C CYS A 11 -5.94 14.31 -5.57
N TRP A 12 -4.92 14.14 -4.75
CA TRP A 12 -3.59 13.71 -5.16
C TRP A 12 -3.56 12.31 -5.83
N PHE A 13 -4.54 11.46 -5.52
CA PHE A 13 -4.62 10.08 -5.97
C PHE A 13 -5.59 9.89 -7.16
N CYS A 14 -6.28 10.94 -7.60
CA CYS A 14 -7.15 10.86 -8.76
C CYS A 14 -6.34 10.92 -10.07
N LEU A 15 -6.46 9.90 -10.92
CA LEU A 15 -5.86 9.94 -12.27
C LEU A 15 -6.43 11.07 -13.14
N SER A 16 -7.68 11.48 -12.86
CA SER A 16 -8.35 12.62 -13.50
C SER A 16 -7.85 13.98 -13.01
N ASN A 17 -7.07 14.03 -11.92
CA ASN A 17 -6.43 15.25 -11.49
C ASN A 17 -5.25 15.56 -12.42
N ILE A 18 -5.23 16.77 -12.99
CA ILE A 18 -4.15 17.22 -13.87
C ILE A 18 -2.85 17.47 -13.10
N ASP A 19 -2.95 17.81 -11.82
CA ASP A 19 -1.85 18.08 -10.90
C ASP A 19 -1.34 16.81 -10.19
N ALA A 20 -1.95 15.64 -10.47
CA ALA A 20 -1.44 14.38 -9.94
C ALA A 20 -0.07 14.04 -10.55
N GLU A 21 0.81 13.47 -9.73
CA GLU A 21 2.16 13.08 -10.11
C GLU A 21 2.17 11.79 -10.93
N LYS A 22 1.67 11.87 -12.17
CA LYS A 22 1.48 10.72 -13.07
C LYS A 22 2.80 10.00 -13.39
N HIS A 23 3.94 10.66 -13.23
CA HIS A 23 5.25 10.01 -13.42
C HIS A 23 5.57 8.96 -12.37
N LEU A 24 4.82 8.91 -11.25
CA LEU A 24 4.95 7.86 -10.23
C LEU A 24 4.20 6.57 -10.57
N ILE A 25 3.31 6.60 -11.57
CA ILE A 25 2.50 5.44 -11.97
C ILE A 25 3.42 4.39 -12.61
N VAL A 26 3.29 3.14 -12.15
CA VAL A 26 4.06 1.98 -12.62
C VAL A 26 3.26 1.20 -13.66
N SER A 27 2.03 0.80 -13.34
CA SER A 27 1.14 0.04 -14.23
C SER A 27 -0.32 0.42 -13.95
N VAL A 28 -1.19 0.32 -14.96
CA VAL A 28 -2.60 0.71 -14.89
C VAL A 28 -3.45 -0.44 -15.39
N GLY A 29 -4.33 -0.95 -14.53
CA GLY A 29 -5.34 -1.94 -14.87
C GLY A 29 -6.70 -1.31 -15.16
N THR A 30 -7.73 -2.15 -15.17
CA THR A 30 -9.11 -1.72 -15.47
C THR A 30 -9.75 -0.92 -14.33
N SER A 31 -9.53 -1.36 -13.09
CA SER A 31 -10.15 -0.80 -11.89
C SER A 31 -9.14 -0.25 -10.87
N CYS A 32 -7.89 -0.73 -10.93
CA CYS A 32 -6.78 -0.30 -10.08
C CYS A 32 -5.59 0.20 -10.91
N TYR A 33 -4.71 0.94 -10.25
CA TYR A 33 -3.37 1.21 -10.75
C TYR A 33 -2.34 1.03 -9.65
N SER A 34 -1.10 0.81 -10.05
CA SER A 34 0.05 0.73 -9.17
C SER A 34 0.96 1.93 -9.38
N ALA A 35 1.57 2.41 -8.30
CA ALA A 35 2.47 3.55 -8.32
C ALA A 35 3.59 3.38 -7.30
N MET A 36 4.68 4.13 -7.47
CA MET A 36 5.66 4.31 -6.40
C MET A 36 5.16 5.41 -5.45
N PRO A 37 5.18 5.22 -4.13
CA PRO A 37 4.81 6.29 -3.20
C PRO A 37 5.87 7.39 -3.20
N LYS A 38 5.42 8.63 -2.99
CA LYS A 38 6.33 9.72 -2.63
C LYS A 38 7.09 9.37 -1.36
N GLY A 39 8.40 9.56 -1.41
CA GLY A 39 9.29 9.13 -0.32
C GLY A 39 9.22 7.63 -0.11
N PRO A 40 9.64 6.79 -1.06
CA PRO A 40 9.59 5.36 -0.86
C PRO A 40 10.53 4.93 0.30
N LEU A 41 10.14 3.89 1.06
CA LEU A 41 11.02 3.31 2.10
C LEU A 41 12.24 2.62 1.48
N MET A 42 12.11 2.19 0.23
CA MET A 42 13.15 1.56 -0.57
C MET A 42 12.78 1.63 -2.06
N GLU A 43 13.74 1.37 -2.96
CA GLU A 43 13.57 1.50 -4.42
C GLU A 43 12.40 0.72 -5.04
N ARG A 44 11.94 -0.36 -4.39
CA ARG A 44 10.86 -1.23 -4.89
C ARG A 44 9.59 -1.16 -4.04
N HIS A 45 9.39 -0.06 -3.30
CA HIS A 45 8.15 0.21 -2.60
C HIS A 45 7.06 0.52 -3.63
N LEU A 46 5.99 -0.26 -3.65
CA LEU A 46 4.86 -0.11 -4.54
C LEU A 46 3.58 0.12 -3.73
N LEU A 47 2.69 0.96 -4.23
CA LEU A 47 1.33 1.12 -3.73
C LEU A 47 0.34 0.73 -4.82
N VAL A 48 -0.75 0.06 -4.44
CA VAL A 48 -1.88 -0.23 -5.32
C VAL A 48 -3.11 0.49 -4.79
N MET A 49 -3.82 1.15 -5.69
CA MET A 49 -5.04 1.90 -5.38
C MET A 49 -6.08 1.74 -6.49
N SER A 50 -7.34 1.89 -6.11
CA SER A 50 -8.46 1.97 -7.04
C SER A 50 -8.42 3.26 -7.86
N ILE A 51 -8.87 3.18 -9.12
CA ILE A 51 -9.01 4.31 -10.04
C ILE A 51 -10.22 5.18 -9.63
N GLY A 52 -11.29 4.55 -9.12
CA GLY A 52 -12.47 5.22 -8.59
C GLY A 52 -12.30 5.71 -7.15
N HIS A 53 -12.90 6.85 -6.79
CA HIS A 53 -12.95 7.32 -5.40
C HIS A 53 -13.84 6.42 -4.54
N ILE A 54 -13.24 5.41 -3.93
CA ILE A 54 -13.91 4.49 -3.01
C ILE A 54 -13.50 4.86 -1.58
N GLN A 55 -14.46 5.38 -0.80
CA GLN A 55 -14.21 5.88 0.56
C GLN A 55 -13.86 4.79 1.57
N SER A 56 -14.18 3.53 1.27
CA SER A 56 -13.85 2.34 2.06
C SER A 56 -14.14 1.09 1.23
N LEU A 57 -13.34 0.04 1.40
CA LEU A 57 -13.54 -1.32 0.85
C LEU A 57 -14.97 -1.83 0.99
N VAL A 58 -15.61 -1.44 2.07
CA VAL A 58 -16.97 -1.84 2.39
C VAL A 58 -18.00 -1.27 1.41
N VAL A 59 -17.84 -0.01 1.01
CA VAL A 59 -18.84 0.74 0.23
C VAL A 59 -18.59 0.56 -1.27
N ALA A 60 -17.55 -0.19 -1.61
CA ALA A 60 -17.15 -0.49 -2.97
C ALA A 60 -18.22 -1.39 -3.65
N PRO A 61 -18.51 -1.17 -4.95
CA PRO A 61 -19.15 -2.18 -5.80
C PRO A 61 -18.45 -3.54 -5.71
N ALA A 62 -19.17 -4.65 -5.91
CA ALA A 62 -18.62 -6.00 -5.71
C ALA A 62 -17.36 -6.26 -6.56
N GLU A 63 -17.26 -5.61 -7.71
CA GLU A 63 -16.14 -5.66 -8.65
C GLU A 63 -14.85 -4.99 -8.11
N VAL A 64 -14.99 -4.17 -7.07
CA VAL A 64 -13.91 -3.36 -6.46
C VAL A 64 -13.90 -3.45 -4.93
N ARG A 65 -14.72 -4.34 -4.34
CA ARG A 65 -14.71 -4.67 -2.89
C ARG A 65 -13.39 -5.21 -2.39
N ASP A 66 -12.57 -5.71 -3.31
CA ASP A 66 -11.22 -6.20 -3.02
C ASP A 66 -10.15 -5.08 -3.08
N GLU A 67 -10.53 -3.86 -3.48
CA GLU A 67 -9.59 -2.77 -3.74
C GLU A 67 -9.43 -1.85 -2.51
N HIS A 68 -8.36 -2.09 -1.76
CA HIS A 68 -7.99 -1.23 -0.63
C HIS A 68 -7.73 0.20 -1.14
N MET A 69 -8.14 1.20 -0.34
CA MET A 69 -7.86 2.60 -0.64
C MET A 69 -6.34 2.86 -0.80
N GLN A 70 -5.50 2.03 -0.18
CA GLN A 70 -4.08 1.90 -0.47
C GLN A 70 -3.54 0.57 0.10
N ILE A 71 -3.16 -0.40 -0.75
CA ILE A 71 -2.29 -1.51 -0.32
C ILE A 71 -0.85 -1.07 -0.56
N GLN A 72 0.00 -1.21 0.45
CA GLN A 72 1.44 -0.99 0.35
C GLN A 72 2.16 -2.33 0.24
N PHE A 73 2.97 -2.48 -0.81
CA PHE A 73 3.90 -3.59 -0.99
C PHE A 73 5.32 -3.08 -0.72
N VAL A 74 5.87 -3.49 0.42
CA VAL A 74 7.24 -3.13 0.83
C VAL A 74 8.07 -4.41 0.83
N PRO A 75 8.97 -4.60 -0.14
CA PRO A 75 9.89 -5.74 -0.12
C PRO A 75 10.78 -5.69 1.13
N ILE A 76 11.06 -6.86 1.71
CA ILE A 76 11.93 -6.96 2.87
C ILE A 76 13.09 -7.91 2.54
N PRO A 77 14.34 -7.61 2.93
CA PRO A 77 15.44 -8.53 2.77
C PRO A 77 15.10 -9.89 3.40
N LYS A 78 15.35 -11.00 2.69
CA LYS A 78 15.03 -12.36 3.18
C LYS A 78 15.62 -12.65 4.56
N SER A 79 16.79 -12.09 4.87
CA SER A 79 17.45 -12.19 6.17
C SER A 79 16.65 -11.59 7.33
N LYS A 80 15.74 -10.65 7.05
CA LYS A 80 14.88 -9.96 8.01
C LYS A 80 13.46 -10.53 8.08
N ALA A 81 13.08 -11.43 7.16
CA ALA A 81 11.72 -11.97 7.09
C ALA A 81 11.28 -12.65 8.40
N LYS A 82 12.18 -13.42 9.03
CA LYS A 82 11.88 -14.13 10.29
C LYS A 82 11.60 -13.21 11.48
N SER A 83 12.17 -11.99 11.48
CA SER A 83 11.96 -11.03 12.58
C SER A 83 10.70 -10.18 12.41
N LEU A 84 10.12 -10.10 11.19
CA LEU A 84 9.00 -9.20 10.88
C LEU A 84 7.86 -9.30 11.89
N LYS A 85 7.36 -10.52 12.13
CA LYS A 85 6.26 -10.77 13.06
C LYS A 85 6.56 -10.22 14.45
N SER A 86 7.73 -10.55 15.00
CA SER A 86 8.14 -10.07 16.32
C SER A 86 8.30 -8.55 16.36
N THR A 87 8.82 -7.92 15.29
CA THR A 87 8.97 -6.46 15.22
C THR A 87 7.61 -5.77 15.21
N PHE A 88 6.64 -6.26 14.42
CA PHE A 88 5.27 -5.74 14.41
C PHE A 88 4.59 -5.89 15.78
N LEU A 89 4.66 -7.07 16.41
CA LEU A 89 4.04 -7.31 17.71
C LEU A 89 4.65 -6.44 18.81
N ASN A 90 5.98 -6.31 18.85
CA ASN A 90 6.66 -5.46 19.82
C ASN A 90 6.28 -3.98 19.64
N ALA A 91 6.27 -3.48 18.40
CA ALA A 91 5.88 -2.10 18.11
C ALA A 91 4.41 -1.83 18.43
N ALA A 92 3.53 -2.81 18.19
CA ALA A 92 2.11 -2.74 18.54
C ALA A 92 1.93 -2.66 20.05
N GLN A 93 2.64 -3.50 20.81
CA GLN A 93 2.60 -3.49 22.28
C GLN A 93 3.01 -2.13 22.85
N LEU A 94 4.08 -1.51 22.34
CA LEU A 94 4.53 -0.19 22.78
C LEU A 94 3.50 0.92 22.55
N LYS A 95 2.60 0.74 21.57
CA LYS A 95 1.55 1.70 21.20
C LYS A 95 0.16 1.27 21.67
N ASN A 96 0.05 0.20 22.47
CA ASN A 96 -1.22 -0.39 22.90
C ASN A 96 -2.16 -0.74 21.73
N ILE A 97 -1.58 -1.24 20.64
CA ILE A 97 -2.32 -1.76 19.49
C ILE A 97 -2.47 -3.27 19.68
N GLU A 98 -3.72 -3.74 19.61
CA GLU A 98 -4.03 -5.16 19.68
C GLU A 98 -4.14 -5.76 18.28
N PHE A 99 -3.47 -6.90 18.07
CA PHE A 99 -3.57 -7.68 16.85
C PHE A 99 -4.32 -8.99 17.08
N CYS A 100 -5.24 -9.27 16.18
CA CYS A 100 -5.82 -10.59 15.95
C CYS A 100 -5.05 -11.27 14.82
N ILE A 101 -4.54 -12.48 15.06
CA ILE A 101 -3.90 -13.30 14.02
C ILE A 101 -5.01 -14.11 13.34
N LEU A 102 -5.07 -14.04 12.00
CA LEU A 102 -6.03 -14.77 11.20
C LEU A 102 -5.49 -16.16 10.86
N GLY A 103 -6.36 -17.15 10.86
CA GLY A 103 -6.09 -18.49 10.32
C GLY A 103 -5.91 -18.48 8.80
N GLU A 104 -5.35 -19.57 8.26
CA GLU A 104 -4.98 -19.67 6.84
C GLU A 104 -6.14 -19.35 5.87
N ASN A 105 -7.34 -19.83 6.21
CA ASN A 105 -8.56 -19.66 5.42
C ASN A 105 -9.42 -18.47 5.86
N GLU A 106 -9.07 -17.79 6.96
CA GLU A 106 -9.82 -16.63 7.40
C GLU A 106 -9.49 -15.43 6.52
N GLN A 107 -10.55 -14.73 6.10
CA GLN A 107 -10.41 -13.52 5.33
C GLN A 107 -10.80 -12.30 6.15
N VAL A 108 -10.16 -11.18 5.84
CA VAL A 108 -10.38 -9.92 6.56
C VAL A 108 -11.85 -9.47 6.46
N TRP A 109 -12.48 -9.67 5.30
CA TRP A 109 -13.87 -9.27 5.05
C TRP A 109 -14.90 -10.11 5.82
N ASP A 110 -14.59 -11.35 6.19
CA ASP A 110 -15.48 -12.17 7.01
C ASP A 110 -15.53 -11.70 8.47
N LEU A 111 -14.53 -10.90 8.88
CA LEU A 111 -14.31 -10.50 10.27
C LEU A 111 -14.69 -9.04 10.56
N LEU A 112 -15.06 -8.28 9.54
CA LEU A 112 -15.29 -6.84 9.63
C LEU A 112 -16.71 -6.47 9.19
N ASN A 113 -17.33 -5.59 9.97
CA ASN A 113 -18.59 -4.99 9.57
C ASN A 113 -18.36 -3.91 8.51
N GLU A 114 -19.38 -3.72 7.69
CA GLU A 114 -19.44 -2.62 6.76
C GLU A 114 -19.20 -1.26 7.47
N GLY A 115 -18.14 -0.54 7.09
CA GLY A 115 -17.79 0.81 7.53
C GLY A 115 -16.76 0.85 8.65
N SER A 116 -16.38 -0.31 9.19
CA SER A 116 -15.40 -0.42 10.25
C SER A 116 -13.99 -0.15 9.72
N PRO A 117 -13.28 0.89 10.21
CA PRO A 117 -11.87 1.09 9.89
C PRO A 117 -11.03 -0.03 10.53
N TYR A 118 -9.92 -0.38 9.90
CA TYR A 118 -9.00 -1.39 10.41
C TYR A 118 -7.57 -1.16 9.90
N PHE A 119 -6.62 -1.86 10.50
CA PHE A 119 -5.26 -2.00 9.99
C PHE A 119 -4.97 -3.48 9.77
N TYR A 120 -4.49 -3.82 8.58
CA TYR A 120 -4.16 -5.18 8.16
C TYR A 120 -2.72 -5.25 7.66
N VAL A 121 -2.03 -6.34 7.99
CA VAL A 121 -0.71 -6.66 7.46
C VAL A 121 -0.60 -8.15 7.17
N GLU A 122 -0.04 -8.45 6.01
CA GLU A 122 0.32 -9.81 5.59
C GLU A 122 1.84 -9.91 5.48
N LEU A 123 2.41 -10.95 6.08
CA LEU A 123 3.85 -11.18 6.10
C LEU A 123 4.26 -12.23 5.04
N PRO A 124 5.54 -12.25 4.62
CA PRO A 124 6.02 -13.20 3.62
C PRO A 124 5.88 -14.69 4.00
N ASP A 125 5.66 -15.00 5.28
CA ASP A 125 5.42 -16.37 5.76
C ASP A 125 3.93 -16.77 5.73
N GLY A 126 3.06 -15.90 5.19
CA GLY A 126 1.61 -16.09 5.16
C GLY A 126 0.90 -15.65 6.44
N THR A 127 1.62 -15.18 7.47
CA THR A 127 0.98 -14.65 8.68
C THR A 127 0.16 -13.41 8.35
N LYS A 128 -1.12 -13.44 8.71
CA LYS A 128 -2.07 -12.33 8.58
C LYS A 128 -2.40 -11.76 9.96
N MET A 129 -2.28 -10.44 10.12
CA MET A 129 -2.58 -9.76 11.39
C MET A 129 -3.52 -8.58 11.15
N LEU A 130 -4.57 -8.50 11.97
CA LEU A 130 -5.64 -7.50 11.87
C LEU A 130 -5.81 -6.75 13.20
N SER A 131 -5.81 -5.43 13.16
CA SER A 131 -6.24 -4.57 14.26
C SER A 131 -7.56 -3.89 13.91
N ARG A 132 -8.53 -3.97 14.82
CA ARG A 132 -9.85 -3.31 14.71
C ARG A 132 -9.93 -2.04 15.56
N THR A 133 -8.96 -1.83 16.45
CA THR A 133 -8.92 -0.71 17.38
C THR A 133 -8.32 0.50 16.68
N MET A 134 -9.16 1.22 15.94
CA MET A 134 -8.72 2.36 15.13
C MET A 134 -8.85 3.72 15.82
N SER A 135 -9.40 3.76 17.04
CA SER A 135 -9.43 4.97 17.85
C SER A 135 -8.00 5.40 18.17
N ARG A 136 -7.57 6.57 17.66
CA ARG A 136 -6.21 7.12 17.81
C ARG A 136 -5.11 6.22 17.21
N PHE A 137 -5.45 5.37 16.25
CA PHE A 137 -4.46 4.52 15.58
C PHE A 137 -3.43 5.38 14.81
N PRO A 138 -2.12 5.11 14.94
CA PRO A 138 -1.11 5.87 14.22
C PRO A 138 -1.15 5.54 12.73
N LEU A 139 -1.51 6.52 11.88
CA LEU A 139 -1.64 6.30 10.44
C LEU A 139 -0.34 5.83 9.77
N GLN A 140 0.82 6.16 10.35
CA GLN A 140 2.13 5.73 9.86
C GLN A 140 2.64 4.44 10.51
N PHE A 141 1.84 3.75 11.34
CA PHE A 141 2.29 2.60 12.12
C PHE A 141 3.05 1.55 11.30
N GLY A 142 2.46 1.09 10.19
CA GLY A 142 3.12 0.09 9.33
C GLY A 142 4.45 0.60 8.78
N ARG A 143 4.50 1.88 8.39
CA ARG A 143 5.71 2.53 7.87
C ARG A 143 6.78 2.70 8.94
N GLU A 144 6.40 3.11 10.15
CA GLU A 144 7.28 3.19 11.33
C GLU A 144 7.93 1.85 11.65
N VAL A 145 7.14 0.77 11.65
CA VAL A 145 7.68 -0.58 11.91
C VAL A 145 8.71 -0.96 10.85
N LEU A 146 8.36 -0.82 9.57
CA LEU A 146 9.22 -1.22 8.45
C LEU A 146 10.49 -0.37 8.34
N ALA A 147 10.41 0.94 8.61
CA ALA A 147 11.54 1.86 8.57
C ALA A 147 12.55 1.65 9.72
N SER A 148 12.16 0.94 10.79
CA SER A 148 13.02 0.71 11.94
C SER A 148 14.37 0.11 11.57
N LYS A 149 15.38 0.42 12.40
CA LYS A 149 16.73 -0.15 12.31
C LYS A 149 16.77 -1.68 12.25
N ALA A 150 15.78 -2.34 12.83
CA ALA A 150 15.69 -3.79 12.81
C ALA A 150 15.43 -4.35 11.40
N LEU A 151 14.70 -3.60 10.56
CA LEU A 151 14.20 -4.05 9.26
C LEU A 151 14.90 -3.35 8.08
N LEU A 152 14.51 -2.11 7.74
CA LEU A 152 15.05 -1.38 6.59
C LEU A 152 16.10 -0.32 6.95
N ASP A 153 16.23 0.06 8.23
CA ASP A 153 17.21 1.05 8.70
C ASP A 153 17.12 2.38 7.94
N CYS A 154 15.90 2.91 7.84
CA CYS A 154 15.58 4.15 7.14
C CYS A 154 14.58 5.00 7.94
N GLU A 155 14.84 5.21 9.23
CA GLU A 155 13.93 5.92 10.14
C GLU A 155 13.61 7.37 9.69
N ASP A 156 14.54 8.02 8.98
CA ASP A 156 14.31 9.34 8.39
C ASP A 156 13.23 9.34 7.29
N HIS A 157 12.91 8.16 6.76
CA HIS A 157 11.84 7.96 5.79
C HIS A 157 10.50 7.68 6.47
N ILE A 158 10.33 7.80 7.80
CA ILE A 158 9.02 7.60 8.45
C ILE A 158 8.01 8.68 8.06
N ASP A 159 8.44 9.95 8.00
CA ASP A 159 7.66 11.03 7.41
C ASP A 159 8.08 11.19 5.95
N TRP A 160 7.13 10.99 5.03
CA TRP A 160 7.42 11.02 3.59
C TRP A 160 7.83 12.42 3.12
N ARG A 161 7.44 13.45 3.87
CA ARG A 161 7.83 14.84 3.62
C ARG A 161 9.33 15.06 3.83
N ASN A 162 9.95 14.29 4.72
CA ASN A 162 11.38 14.40 5.04
C ASN A 162 12.27 13.63 4.05
N CYS A 163 11.69 12.69 3.29
CA CYS A 163 12.41 11.90 2.30
C CYS A 163 11.85 12.13 0.88
N SER A 164 11.37 13.35 0.60
CA SER A 164 10.94 13.73 -0.76
C SER A 164 12.15 13.75 -1.69
N LEU A 165 11.98 13.17 -2.87
CA LEU A 165 13.02 13.09 -3.90
C LEU A 165 12.75 14.16 -4.96
N GLU A 166 13.81 14.61 -5.61
CA GLU A 166 13.70 15.40 -6.83
C GLU A 166 12.97 14.60 -7.90
N LYS A 167 12.16 15.28 -8.73
CA LYS A 167 11.32 14.64 -9.74
C LYS A 167 12.10 13.72 -10.69
N ASP A 168 13.29 14.12 -11.11
CA ASP A 168 14.14 13.32 -12.00
C ASP A 168 14.57 12.01 -11.34
N LYS A 169 14.81 12.02 -10.02
CA LYS A 169 15.16 10.81 -9.28
C LYS A 169 13.95 9.90 -9.09
N GLU A 170 12.77 10.48 -8.88
CA GLU A 170 11.52 9.71 -8.86
C GLU A 170 11.29 9.01 -10.20
N ILE A 171 11.47 9.71 -11.32
CA ILE A 171 11.36 9.15 -12.68
C ILE A 171 12.35 7.99 -12.86
N GLU A 172 13.62 8.17 -12.49
CA GLU A 172 14.64 7.11 -12.58
C GLU A 172 14.22 5.84 -11.83
N LEU A 173 13.76 5.99 -10.57
CA LEU A 173 13.32 4.86 -9.75
C LEU A 173 12.08 4.18 -10.34
N VAL A 174 11.10 4.96 -10.81
CA VAL A 174 9.87 4.42 -11.42
C VAL A 174 10.20 3.68 -12.71
N THR A 175 11.08 4.22 -13.57
CA THR A 175 11.52 3.54 -14.80
C THR A 175 12.22 2.22 -14.48
N LYS A 176 13.08 2.21 -13.46
CA LYS A 176 13.73 0.97 -12.99
C LYS A 176 12.71 -0.05 -12.49
N LEU A 177 11.71 0.41 -11.73
CA LEU A 177 10.63 -0.43 -11.22
C LEU A 177 9.75 -1.00 -12.35
N LYS A 178 9.35 -0.17 -13.32
CA LYS A 178 8.63 -0.60 -14.53
C LYS A 178 9.38 -1.68 -15.30
N ASN A 179 10.65 -1.44 -15.60
CA ASN A 179 11.46 -2.39 -16.35
C ASN A 179 11.62 -3.73 -15.60
N GLY A 180 11.78 -3.69 -14.28
CA GLY A 180 11.84 -4.90 -13.45
C GLY A 180 10.50 -5.63 -13.30
N PHE A 181 9.38 -4.91 -13.35
CA PHE A 181 8.04 -5.47 -13.22
C PHE A 181 7.47 -5.98 -14.55
N LYS A 182 7.97 -5.52 -15.71
CA LYS A 182 7.46 -5.87 -17.05
C LYS A 182 7.15 -7.36 -17.25
N PRO A 183 7.99 -8.34 -16.85
CA PRO A 183 7.70 -9.76 -17.05
C PRO A 183 6.51 -10.30 -16.24
N PHE A 184 6.03 -9.53 -15.26
CA PHE A 184 4.93 -9.87 -14.35
C PHE A 184 3.70 -8.99 -14.57
N ASP A 185 3.79 -8.02 -15.48
CA ASP A 185 2.74 -7.03 -15.71
C ASP A 185 1.68 -7.57 -16.65
N PHE A 186 0.60 -8.10 -16.07
CA PHE A 186 -0.54 -8.65 -16.80
C PHE A 186 -1.49 -7.59 -17.35
N THR A 187 -1.28 -6.30 -17.06
CA THR A 187 -2.14 -5.22 -17.59
C THR A 187 -1.73 -4.77 -18.98
N ASN A 188 -0.53 -5.15 -19.42
CA ASN A 188 0.01 -4.76 -20.71
C ASN A 188 -0.50 -5.72 -21.79
N THR A 189 -1.56 -5.33 -22.49
CA THR A 189 -2.16 -6.11 -23.59
C THR A 189 -1.42 -5.93 -24.92
N GLU A 190 -0.29 -5.22 -24.94
CA GLU A 190 0.46 -4.92 -26.17
C GLU A 190 1.35 -6.08 -26.65
N ASP A 191 1.45 -7.19 -25.90
CA ASP A 191 2.25 -8.38 -26.28
C ASP A 191 1.39 -9.52 -26.89
N SER A 192 0.12 -9.29 -27.27
CA SER A 192 -0.76 -10.35 -27.81
C SER A 192 -1.11 -10.28 -29.31
N ASP A 193 -0.57 -9.31 -30.07
CA ASP A 193 -0.89 -9.13 -31.50
C ASP A 193 0.33 -9.34 -32.45
N GLU A 194 1.47 -9.82 -31.95
CA GLU A 194 2.58 -10.30 -32.79
C GLU A 194 2.82 -11.79 -32.54
N ASP A 195 2.22 -12.62 -33.41
CA ASP A 195 2.49 -14.04 -33.72
C ASP A 195 1.25 -14.95 -33.58
N ASP A 196 0.36 -14.93 -34.59
CA ASP A 196 -0.05 -16.10 -35.40
C ASP A 196 -1.07 -15.72 -36.50
#